data_AF-A0A836VVY6-F1
#
_entry.id   AF-A0A836VVY6-F1
#
_cell.length_a   1.000
_cell.length_b   1.000
_cell.length_c   1.000
_cell.angle_alpha   90.00
_cell.angle_beta   90.00
_cell.angle_gamma   90.00
#
_symmetry.space_group_name_H-M   'P 1'
#
loop_
_entity.id
_entity.type
_entity.pdbx_description
1 polymer ?
#
loop_
_entity_poly.entity_id
_entity_poly.type
_entity_poly.pdbx_seq_one_letter_code
_entity_poly.pdbx_strand_id
1 'polypeptide(L)' 'MRVLVVHNRYREAGGEDAVFRAEAALLRSRGHEVVEFVEDNCRIQEVNPLK' A
#
# COMPACT_ATOMS: atom_id res chain seq x y z
N MET A 1 0.80 -6.97 -19.03
CA MET A 1 1.55 -5.75 -18.65
C MET A 1 2.18 -5.97 -17.30
N ARG A 2 3.24 -5.23 -16.97
CA ARG A 2 3.88 -5.26 -15.65
C ARG A 2 3.50 -3.98 -14.90
N VAL A 3 2.96 -4.11 -13.70
CA VAL A 3 2.44 -3.00 -12.90
C VAL A 3 3.05 -3.07 -11.51
N LEU A 4 3.66 -1.96 -11.06
CA LEU A 4 4.10 -1.79 -9.68
C LEU A 4 3.01 -1.03 -8.92
N VAL A 5 2.53 -1.62 -7.83
CA VAL A 5 1.57 -0.96 -6.92
C VAL A 5 2.30 -0.69 -5.61
N VAL A 6 2.34 0.59 -5.23
CA VAL A 6 3.05 1.08 -4.04
C VAL A 6 2.04 1.42 -2.96
N HIS A 7 2.28 0.96 -1.74
CA HIS A 7 1.44 1.28 -0.59
C HIS A 7 2.28 1.58 0.66
N ASN A 8 1.83 2.53 1.46
CA ASN A 8 2.39 2.78 2.78
C ASN A 8 1.34 2.38 3.80
N ARG A 9 1.58 1.28 4.52
CA ARG A 9 0.73 0.85 5.62
C ARG A 9 0.93 1.83 6.78
N TYR A 10 -0.13 2.57 7.08
CA TYR A 10 -0.17 3.45 8.23
C TYR A 10 -0.44 2.67 9.52
N ARG A 11 0.03 3.21 10.65
CA ARG A 11 -0.19 2.68 12.01
C ARG A 11 -1.64 2.35 12.30
N GLU A 12 -2.52 3.22 11.84
CA GLU A 12 -3.96 3.03 11.88
C GLU A 12 -4.40 2.60 10.47
N ALA A 13 -5.05 1.44 10.38
CA ALA A 13 -5.54 0.95 9.12
C ALA A 13 -6.67 1.85 8.60
N GLY A 14 -6.55 2.34 7.37
CA GLY A 14 -7.57 3.15 6.71
C GLY A 14 -8.18 2.45 5.49
N GLY A 15 -9.06 3.18 4.80
CA GLY A 15 -9.74 2.68 3.60
C GLY A 15 -8.77 2.37 2.45
N GLU A 16 -7.62 3.03 2.42
CA GLU A 16 -6.54 2.83 1.45
C GLU A 16 -6.00 1.40 1.48
N ASP A 17 -5.94 0.74 2.63
CA ASP A 17 -5.52 -0.66 2.74
C ASP A 17 -6.47 -1.59 1.97
N ALA A 18 -7.78 -1.30 2.03
CA ALA A 18 -8.79 -2.07 1.32
C ALA A 18 -8.74 -1.80 -0.19
N VAL A 19 -8.58 -0.53 -0.59
CA VAL A 19 -8.44 -0.12 -1.99
C VAL A 19 -7.20 -0.76 -2.62
N PHE A 20 -6.04 -0.67 -1.97
CA PHE A 20 -4.79 -1.27 -2.44
C PHE A 20 -4.97 -2.77 -2.74
N ARG A 21 -5.56 -3.52 -1.81
CA ARG A 21 -5.83 -4.96 -2.01
C ARG A 21 -6.81 -5.22 -3.16
N ALA A 22 -7.88 -4.44 -3.24
CA ALA A 22 -8.91 -4.60 -4.26
C ALA A 22 -8.36 -4.31 -5.66
N GLU A 23 -7.59 -3.24 -5.83
CA GLU A 23 -6.98 -2.85 -7.11
C GLU A 23 -5.91 -3.84 -7.55
N ALA A 24 -5.02 -4.28 -6.65
CA ALA A 24 -4.01 -5.29 -6.96
C ALA A 24 -4.66 -6.62 -7.38
N ALA A 25 -5.71 -7.05 -6.68
CA ALA A 25 -6.47 -8.25 -7.04
C ALA A 25 -7.16 -8.11 -8.40
N LEU A 26 -7.78 -6.96 -8.68
CA LEU A 26 -8.41 -6.68 -9.96
C LEU A 26 -7.40 -6.74 -11.11
N LEU A 27 -6.26 -6.07 -10.98
CA LEU A 27 -5.20 -6.09 -12.00
C LEU A 27 -4.66 -7.51 -12.26
N ARG A 28 -4.43 -8.29 -11.19
CA ARG A 28 -4.03 -9.71 -11.31
C ARG A 28 -5.08 -10.54 -12.03
N SER A 29 -6.36 -10.36 -11.69
CA SER A 29 -7.47 -11.10 -12.32
C SER A 29 -7.59 -10.81 -13.83
N ARG A 30 -7.08 -9.68 -14.30
CA ARG A 30 -7.02 -9.32 -15.73
C ARG A 30 -5.73 -9.80 -16.42
N GLY A 31 -4.92 -10.61 -15.75
CA GLY A 31 -3.70 -11.20 -16.32
C GLY A 31 -2.50 -10.24 -16.35
N HIS A 32 -2.49 -9.21 -15.49
CA HIS A 32 -1.32 -8.36 -15.32
C HIS A 32 -0.35 -8.94 -14.29
N GLU A 33 0.95 -8.79 -14.54
CA GLU A 33 1.99 -9.06 -13.54
C GLU A 33 2.01 -7.89 -12.57
N VAL A 34 1.56 -8.12 -11.34
CA VAL A 34 1.46 -7.10 -10.29
C VAL A 34 2.53 -7.34 -9.23
N VAL A 35 3.46 -6.39 -9.15
CA VAL A 35 4.48 -6.34 -8.09
C VAL A 35 3.99 -5.36 -7.03
N GLU A 36 3.98 -5.80 -5.78
CA GLU A 36 3.63 -4.96 -4.64
C GLU A 36 4.90 -4.47 -3.95
N PHE A 37 4.97 -3.17 -3.69
CA PHE A 37 5.97 -2.57 -2.82
C PHE A 37 5.23 -1.91 -1.65
N VAL A 38 5.40 -2.49 -0.46
CA VAL A 38 4.69 -2.04 0.74
C VAL A 38 5.70 -1.62 1.79
N GLU A 39 5.62 -0.37 2.21
CA GLU A 39 6.34 0.14 3.37
C GLU A 39 5.39 0.20 4.57
N ASP A 40 5.93 0.04 5.78
CA ASP A 40 5.16 0.11 7.02
C ASP A 40 5.70 1.24 7.91
N ASN A 41 4.85 2.21 8.22
CA ASN A 41 5.24 3.36 9.02
C ASN A 41 5.12 3.12 10.54
N CYS A 42 4.71 1.94 10.99
CA CYS A 42 4.73 1.57 12.41
C CYS A 42 6.11 1.80 13.04
N ARG A 43 7.17 1.63 12.23
CA ARG A 43 8.58 1.88 12.61
C ARG A 43 8.89 3.34 13.01
N ILE A 44 8.05 4.31 12.67
CA ILE A 44 8.29 5.74 12.94
C ILE A 44 7.83 6.09 14.35
N GLN A 45 8.67 5.83 15.35
CA GLN A 45 8.32 6.00 16.77
C GLN A 45 7.95 7.43 17.16
N GLU A 46 8.62 8.43 16.60
CA GLU A 46 8.41 9.84 16.91
C GLU A 46 8.13 10.64 15.64
N VAL A 47 7.06 11.43 15.67
CA VAL A 47 6.73 12.42 14.65
C VAL A 47 7.13 13.76 15.23
N ASN A 48 7.91 14.56 14.49
CA ASN A 48 8.40 15.85 14.97
C ASN A 48 7.22 16.72 15.45
N PRO A 49 7.17 17.11 16.74
CA PRO A 49 6.05 17.85 17.32
C PRO A 49 5.97 19.31 16.86
N LEU A 50 6.89 19.77 16.00
CA LEU A 50 6.93 21.13 15.46
C LEU A 50 6.14 21.31 14.15
N LYS A 51 5.14 20.46 13.89
CA LYS A 51 4.06 20.69 12.94
C LYS A 51 2.71 20.52 13.61
#